data_AF-W8CCX3-F1
#
_entry.id   AF-W8CCX3-F1
#
_cell.length_a   1.000
_cell.length_b   1.000
_cell.length_c   1.000
_cell.angle_alpha   90.00
_cell.angle_beta   90.00
_cell.angle_gamma   90.00
#
_symmetry.space_group_name_H-M   'P 1'
#
loop_
_entity.id
_entity.type
_entity.pdbx_description
1 polymer ?
#
loop_
_entity_poly.entity_id
_entity_poly.type
_entity_poly.pdbx_seq_one_letter_code
_entity_poly.pdbx_strand_id
1 'polypeptide(L)'
;MTNPTAVISKNLCLYLLEKPSLFPCVEVPKNAINFIRIHKEKLSVKGDFSFPCSLDLWKNCCKETGHKLRLTAFDMFKEVEEDICNNERQKFLKIASRWAIPIDRIRIDNERCFLYLKRHTVMLMLLQRVLNNDKNEECYGKLKKNPKQKVWLSGMKLAEQQHEELSFCRAKLVENILLRVLEYSQWTVVTEEYAEEARKGNIGEVLMLNVASAAGKVTVNPFVIPPSRLSYATIRCGIVIDPITGKLTKLKTTVVPMICV
;
A
#
# COMPACT_ATOMS: atom_id res chain seq x y z
N MET A 1 -10.71 7.31 4.79
CA MET A 1 -9.36 7.73 5.26
C MET A 1 -8.42 8.01 4.09
N THR A 2 -7.89 9.22 4.02
CA THR A 2 -6.80 9.59 3.11
C THR A 2 -5.51 8.89 3.54
N ASN A 3 -4.81 8.21 2.62
CA ASN A 3 -3.57 7.49 2.94
C ASN A 3 -2.51 8.48 3.48
N PRO A 4 -2.03 8.33 4.74
CA PRO A 4 -1.05 9.22 5.35
C PRO A 4 0.21 9.44 4.52
N THR A 5 0.69 8.37 3.89
CA THR A 5 1.85 8.40 3.00
C THR A 5 1.57 9.28 1.79
N ALA A 6 0.40 9.10 1.16
CA ALA A 6 0.03 9.88 -0.02
C ALA A 6 -0.09 11.38 0.32
N VAL A 7 -0.62 11.71 1.51
CA VAL A 7 -0.73 13.10 2.00
C VAL A 7 0.65 13.72 2.20
N ILE A 8 1.56 13.04 2.90
CA ILE A 8 2.91 13.55 3.14
C ILE A 8 3.69 13.67 1.83
N SER A 9 3.65 12.66 0.98
CA SER A 9 4.32 12.69 -0.32
C SER A 9 3.81 13.84 -1.19
N LYS A 10 2.49 14.07 -1.21
CA LYS A 10 1.88 15.21 -1.93
C LYS A 10 2.36 16.54 -1.37
N ASN A 11 2.31 16.72 -0.05
CA ASN A 11 2.73 17.97 0.59
C ASN A 11 4.22 18.26 0.38
N LEU A 12 5.07 17.22 0.44
CA LEU A 12 6.49 17.33 0.10
C LEU A 12 6.69 17.78 -1.35
N CYS A 13 6.00 17.16 -2.30
CA CYS A 13 6.09 17.55 -3.70
C CYS A 13 5.62 19.00 -3.90
N LEU A 14 4.53 19.43 -3.26
CA LEU A 14 4.04 20.81 -3.36
C LEU A 14 5.00 21.84 -2.74
N TYR A 15 5.80 21.43 -1.76
CA TYR A 15 6.84 22.28 -1.17
C TYR A 15 8.08 22.37 -2.06
N LEU A 16 8.59 21.22 -2.50
CA LEU A 16 9.87 21.10 -3.22
C LEU A 16 9.76 21.43 -4.71
N LEU A 17 8.56 21.36 -5.29
CA LEU A 17 8.33 21.51 -6.72
C LEU A 17 7.49 22.75 -7.03
N GLU A 18 7.70 23.26 -8.23
CA GLU A 18 6.89 24.28 -8.87
C GLU A 18 6.02 23.64 -9.93
N LYS A 19 4.74 23.99 -9.95
CA LYS A 19 3.81 23.54 -10.98
C LYS A 19 4.20 24.14 -12.33
N PRO A 20 4.02 23.40 -13.44
CA PRO A 20 4.21 23.96 -14.77
C PRO A 20 3.19 25.08 -15.02
N SER A 21 3.67 26.25 -15.44
CA SER A 21 2.83 27.41 -15.76
C SER A 21 1.83 27.14 -16.89
N LEU A 22 2.25 26.33 -17.87
CA LEU A 22 1.43 25.96 -19.04
C LEU A 22 0.36 24.91 -18.72
N PHE A 23 0.50 24.15 -17.63
CA PHE A 23 -0.42 23.06 -17.27
C PHE A 23 -0.70 23.03 -15.75
N PRO A 24 -1.42 24.03 -15.20
CA PRO A 24 -1.58 24.19 -13.74
C PRO A 24 -2.36 23.05 -13.07
N CYS A 25 -3.12 22.28 -13.87
CA CYS A 25 -3.91 21.14 -13.43
C CYS A 25 -3.12 19.83 -13.32
N VAL A 26 -1.84 19.79 -13.71
CA VAL A 26 -1.03 18.56 -13.63
C VAL A 26 -0.84 18.14 -12.17
N GLU A 27 -1.07 16.86 -11.91
CA GLU A 27 -0.87 16.26 -10.59
C GLU A 27 0.62 16.13 -10.25
N VAL A 28 0.93 16.04 -8.95
CA VAL A 28 2.31 15.81 -8.49
C VAL A 28 2.88 14.49 -9.06
N PRO A 29 4.20 14.41 -9.31
CA PRO A 29 4.81 13.19 -9.86
C PRO A 29 4.53 11.96 -8.99
N LYS A 30 3.87 10.94 -9.56
CA LYS A 30 3.58 9.68 -8.85
C LYS A 30 4.87 8.93 -8.46
N ASN A 31 5.91 9.05 -9.28
CA ASN A 31 7.22 8.41 -9.09
C ASN A 31 7.96 8.91 -7.84
N ALA A 32 7.60 10.08 -7.29
CA ALA A 32 8.20 10.58 -6.05
C ALA A 32 7.96 9.63 -4.86
N ILE A 33 6.86 8.88 -4.88
CA ILE A 33 6.54 7.88 -3.84
C ILE A 33 7.61 6.77 -3.77
N ASN A 34 8.31 6.49 -4.87
CA ASN A 34 9.27 5.38 -4.95
C ASN A 34 10.51 5.58 -4.07
N PHE A 35 10.91 6.82 -3.79
CA PHE A 35 12.09 7.11 -2.97
C PHE A 35 11.77 7.74 -1.60
N ILE A 36 10.50 8.07 -1.36
CA ILE A 36 10.02 8.47 -0.03
C ILE A 36 9.82 7.20 0.79
N ARG A 37 10.67 7.02 1.81
CA ARG A 37 10.65 5.83 2.67
C ARG A 37 9.81 6.11 3.91
N ILE A 38 9.01 5.12 4.29
CA ILE A 38 8.27 5.07 5.55
C ILE A 38 9.06 4.18 6.51
N HIS A 39 9.33 4.68 7.71
CA HIS A 39 10.01 3.91 8.74
C HIS A 39 8.99 3.39 9.74
N LYS A 40 9.18 2.14 10.20
CA LYS A 40 8.32 1.49 11.21
C LYS A 40 9.05 1.20 12.52
N GLU A 41 10.37 1.34 12.53
CA GLU A 41 11.24 0.94 13.63
C GLU A 41 12.29 2.01 13.91
N LYS A 42 12.79 2.05 15.15
CA LYS A 42 13.82 2.98 15.60
C LYS A 42 13.46 4.44 15.23
N LEU A 43 12.20 4.80 15.38
CA LEU A 43 11.66 6.07 14.88
C LEU A 43 12.22 7.31 15.59
N SER A 44 12.86 7.14 16.75
CA SER A 44 13.64 8.21 17.41
C SER A 44 14.91 8.57 16.62
N VAL A 45 15.47 7.61 15.88
CA VAL A 45 16.69 7.73 15.10
C VAL A 45 16.41 7.89 13.61
N LYS A 46 15.43 7.17 13.06
CA LYS A 46 15.13 7.16 11.62
C LYS A 46 14.01 8.12 11.23
N GLY A 47 13.41 8.83 12.17
CA GLY A 47 12.16 9.55 11.92
C GLY A 47 11.03 8.62 11.48
N ASP A 48 9.93 9.21 11.04
CA ASP A 48 8.74 8.50 10.56
C ASP A 48 8.77 8.38 9.02
N PHE A 49 9.33 9.38 8.34
CA PHE A 49 9.53 9.39 6.88
C PHE A 49 10.95 9.84 6.54
N SER A 50 11.42 9.50 5.35
CA SER A 50 12.61 10.12 4.79
C SER A 50 12.55 10.22 3.28
N PHE A 51 13.27 11.18 2.72
CA PHE A 51 13.39 11.37 1.28
C PHE A 51 14.81 11.84 0.91
N PRO A 52 15.26 11.64 -0.33
CA PRO A 52 16.61 12.01 -0.75
C PRO A 52 16.78 13.54 -0.85
N CYS A 53 17.94 14.03 -0.44
CA CYS A 53 18.36 15.43 -0.64
C CYS A 53 18.87 15.67 -2.07
N SER A 54 19.27 14.62 -2.78
CA SER A 54 19.82 14.71 -4.14
C SER A 54 18.82 15.29 -5.14
N LEU A 55 19.20 16.42 -5.75
CA LEU A 55 18.41 17.11 -6.79
C LEU A 55 18.11 16.20 -7.98
N ASP A 56 19.03 15.32 -8.37
CA ASP A 56 18.91 14.57 -9.63
C ASP A 56 17.80 13.51 -9.57
N LEU A 57 17.56 12.92 -8.39
CA LEU A 57 16.41 12.03 -8.18
C LEU A 57 15.08 12.78 -8.37
N TRP A 58 15.00 14.01 -7.87
CA TRP A 58 13.81 14.85 -8.03
C TRP A 58 13.64 15.32 -9.47
N LYS A 59 14.71 15.77 -10.14
CA LYS A 59 14.68 16.14 -11.57
C LYS A 59 14.15 14.99 -12.42
N ASN A 60 14.64 13.77 -12.17
CA ASN A 60 14.19 12.59 -12.90
C ASN A 60 12.69 12.32 -12.71
N CYS A 61 12.14 12.52 -11.51
CA CYS A 61 10.70 12.41 -11.28
C CYS A 61 9.88 13.48 -11.99
N CYS A 62 10.43 14.67 -12.19
CA CYS A 62 9.73 15.78 -12.81
C CYS A 62 9.62 15.67 -14.34
N LYS A 63 10.48 14.87 -15.01
CA LYS A 63 10.57 14.76 -16.48
C LYS A 63 9.22 14.53 -17.17
N GLU A 64 8.38 13.65 -16.63
CA GLU A 64 7.10 13.26 -17.24
C GLU A 64 5.96 14.26 -16.97
N THR A 65 6.09 15.12 -15.95
CA THR A 65 5.01 16.00 -15.49
C THR A 65 5.27 17.48 -15.76
N GLY A 66 6.46 17.85 -16.23
CA GLY A 66 6.84 19.23 -16.48
C GLY A 66 7.01 20.09 -15.22
N HIS A 67 6.93 19.51 -14.03
CA HIS A 67 7.25 20.22 -12.79
C HIS A 67 8.70 20.70 -12.80
N LYS A 68 8.98 21.80 -12.11
CA LYS A 68 10.34 22.30 -11.88
C LYS A 68 10.72 22.12 -10.42
N LEU A 69 12.01 21.99 -10.14
CA LEU A 69 12.49 22.03 -8.77
C LEU A 69 12.45 23.47 -8.26
N ARG A 70 11.90 23.68 -7.07
CA ARG A 70 12.04 24.94 -6.35
C ARG A 70 13.42 24.97 -5.71
N LEU A 71 14.43 25.48 -6.42
CA LEU A 71 15.82 25.41 -5.97
C LEU A 71 16.03 26.00 -4.57
N THR A 72 15.33 27.07 -4.23
CA THR A 72 15.37 27.69 -2.88
C THR A 72 14.92 26.73 -1.78
N ALA A 73 13.98 25.83 -2.06
CA ALA A 73 13.56 24.82 -1.09
C ALA A 73 14.62 23.73 -0.86
N PHE A 74 15.55 23.54 -1.79
CA PHE A 74 16.67 22.60 -1.64
C PHE A 74 17.89 23.21 -0.95
N ASP A 75 17.92 24.55 -0.77
CA ASP A 75 18.98 25.21 -0.01
C ASP A 75 19.01 24.73 1.46
N MET A 76 17.89 24.20 1.98
CA MET A 76 17.84 23.59 3.31
C MET A 76 18.76 22.37 3.48
N PHE A 77 19.25 21.77 2.38
CA PHE A 77 20.16 20.62 2.37
C PHE A 77 21.63 20.98 2.20
N LYS A 78 21.95 22.22 1.87
CA LYS A 78 23.34 22.63 1.69
C LYS A 78 24.03 22.70 3.07
N GLU A 79 25.34 22.49 3.09
CA GLU A 79 26.16 22.57 4.32
C GLU A 79 27.08 23.80 4.35
N VAL A 80 27.08 24.61 3.29
CA VAL A 80 28.10 25.65 3.05
C VAL A 80 27.69 27.03 3.58
N GLU A 81 26.39 27.29 3.71
CA GLU A 81 25.83 28.61 4.11
C GLU A 81 24.83 28.43 5.25
N GLU A 82 25.35 28.21 6.46
CA GLU A 82 24.58 27.75 7.63
C GLU A 82 23.32 28.61 7.92
N ASP A 83 23.42 29.94 7.81
CA ASP A 83 22.30 30.86 8.04
C ASP A 83 21.17 30.71 7.00
N ILE A 84 21.52 30.61 5.72
CA ILE A 84 20.55 30.41 4.63
C ILE A 84 19.89 29.05 4.78
N CYS A 85 20.69 28.02 5.05
CA CYS A 85 20.22 26.65 5.26
C CYS A 85 19.25 26.59 6.44
N ASN A 86 19.61 27.19 7.58
CA ASN A 86 18.77 27.21 8.77
C ASN A 86 17.47 27.99 8.54
N ASN A 87 17.51 29.12 7.81
CA ASN A 87 16.30 29.87 7.46
C ASN A 87 15.32 29.04 6.61
N GLU A 88 15.82 28.35 5.59
CA GLU A 88 14.99 27.49 4.75
C GLU A 88 14.47 26.24 5.48
N ARG A 89 15.26 25.67 6.41
CA ARG A 89 14.78 24.60 7.32
C ARG A 89 13.64 25.11 8.22
N GLN A 90 13.76 26.32 8.76
CA GLN A 90 12.72 26.92 9.60
C GLN A 90 11.46 27.26 8.79
N LYS A 91 11.60 27.77 7.56
CA LYS A 91 10.47 27.96 6.63
C LYS A 91 9.77 26.64 6.33
N PHE A 92 10.53 25.58 6.03
CA PHE A 92 9.99 24.24 5.82
C PHE A 92 9.18 23.79 7.04
N LEU A 93 9.77 23.83 8.24
CA LEU A 93 9.11 23.38 9.47
C LEU A 93 7.87 24.21 9.80
N LYS A 94 7.90 25.52 9.57
CA LYS A 94 6.74 26.41 9.76
C LYS A 94 5.56 26.02 8.86
N ILE A 95 5.83 25.60 7.63
CA ILE A 95 4.81 25.11 6.70
C ILE A 95 4.38 23.69 7.05
N ALA A 96 5.34 22.80 7.31
CA ALA A 96 5.11 21.38 7.54
C ALA A 96 4.42 21.08 8.88
N SER A 97 4.59 21.93 9.90
CA SER A 97 3.86 21.85 11.17
C SER A 97 2.36 22.14 11.03
N ARG A 98 1.92 22.72 9.90
CA ARG A 98 0.51 23.01 9.59
C ARG A 98 -0.12 21.99 8.66
N TRP A 99 0.62 20.98 8.22
CA TRP A 99 0.06 19.91 7.40
C TRP A 99 -0.96 19.09 8.19
N ALA A 100 -1.87 18.43 7.48
CA ALA A 100 -2.84 17.51 8.07
C ALA A 100 -2.16 16.39 8.90
N ILE A 101 -0.92 16.04 8.54
CA ILE A 101 -0.03 15.22 9.35
C ILE A 101 1.20 16.08 9.67
N PRO A 102 1.21 16.76 10.84
CA PRO A 102 2.19 17.79 11.14
C PRO A 102 3.58 17.22 11.40
N ILE A 103 4.59 17.91 10.87
CA ILE A 103 6.02 17.63 11.12
C ILE A 103 6.51 18.52 12.26
N ASP A 104 7.24 17.91 13.20
CA ASP A 104 7.82 18.57 14.37
C ASP A 104 9.26 19.01 14.13
N ARG A 105 10.06 18.11 13.55
CA ARG A 105 11.47 18.36 13.27
C ARG A 105 11.94 17.60 12.04
N ILE A 106 13.09 18.04 11.52
CA ILE A 106 13.83 17.34 10.47
C ILE A 106 15.25 17.04 10.92
N ARG A 107 15.85 15.99 10.34
CA ARG A 107 17.28 15.71 10.46
C ARG A 107 17.81 15.37 9.08
N ILE A 108 18.94 15.95 8.70
CA ILE A 108 19.62 15.61 7.46
C ILE A 108 20.81 14.73 7.83
N ASP A 109 20.89 13.56 7.20
CA ASP A 109 21.91 12.55 7.49
C ASP A 109 22.00 11.60 6.29
N ASN A 110 23.21 11.21 5.90
CA ASN A 110 23.48 10.28 4.78
C ASN A 110 22.64 10.58 3.52
N GLU A 111 22.74 11.82 3.01
CA GLU A 111 22.03 12.30 1.80
C GLU A 111 20.49 12.23 1.86
N ARG A 112 19.91 12.06 3.06
CA ARG A 112 18.46 12.00 3.25
C ARG A 112 18.01 13.02 4.28
N CYS A 113 16.83 13.58 4.01
CA CYS A 113 16.08 14.35 4.98
C CYS A 113 15.07 13.43 5.67
N PHE A 114 15.22 13.27 6.97
CA PHE A 114 14.35 12.51 7.85
C PHE A 114 13.33 13.45 8.49
N LEU A 115 12.05 13.08 8.39
CA LEU A 115 10.93 13.82 8.94
C LEU A 115 10.41 13.12 10.20
N TYR A 116 10.19 13.91 11.25
CA TYR A 116 9.62 13.45 12.50
C TYR A 116 8.26 14.07 12.67
N LEU A 117 7.24 13.25 12.85
CA LEU A 117 5.89 13.73 13.10
C LEU A 117 5.80 14.41 14.47
N LYS A 118 4.89 15.37 14.59
CA LYS A 118 4.40 15.83 15.90
C LYS A 118 3.51 14.75 16.52
N ARG A 119 4.17 13.68 17.00
CA ARG A 119 3.51 12.41 17.36
C ARG A 119 2.38 12.57 18.33
N HIS A 120 2.53 13.40 19.36
CA HIS A 120 1.47 13.64 20.34
C HIS A 120 0.19 14.12 19.64
N THR A 121 0.29 15.13 18.77
CA THR A 121 -0.86 15.64 18.00
C THR A 121 -1.42 14.57 17.07
N VAL A 122 -0.57 13.87 16.31
CA VAL A 122 -1.01 12.83 15.37
C VAL A 122 -1.71 11.68 16.08
N MET A 123 -1.18 11.23 17.23
CA MET A 123 -1.78 10.18 18.05
C MET A 123 -3.12 10.62 18.63
N LEU A 124 -3.25 11.85 19.13
CA LEU A 124 -4.53 12.36 19.60
C LEU A 124 -5.57 12.41 18.49
N MET A 125 -5.20 12.90 17.30
CA MET A 125 -6.09 12.90 16.13
C MET A 125 -6.52 11.48 15.74
N LEU A 126 -5.58 10.52 15.76
CA LEU A 126 -5.86 9.11 15.47
C LEU A 126 -6.80 8.52 16.53
N LEU A 127 -6.52 8.71 17.82
CA LEU A 127 -7.33 8.20 18.92
C LEU A 127 -8.74 8.78 18.88
N GLN A 128 -8.89 10.10 18.70
CA GLN A 128 -10.18 10.73 18.54
C GLN A 128 -10.96 10.12 17.37
N ARG A 129 -10.30 9.85 16.23
CA ARG A 129 -10.95 9.24 15.06
C ARG A 129 -11.30 7.76 15.28
N VAL A 130 -10.47 7.02 16.00
CA VAL A 130 -10.70 5.60 16.30
C VAL A 130 -11.83 5.43 17.32
N LEU A 131 -11.84 6.27 18.36
CA LEU A 131 -12.75 6.16 19.50
C LEU A 131 -14.09 6.86 19.24
N ASN A 132 -14.12 7.99 18.52
CA ASN A 132 -15.37 8.74 18.25
C ASN A 132 -16.14 8.19 17.02
N ASN A 133 -16.02 6.89 16.74
CA ASN A 133 -16.70 6.20 15.61
C ASN A 133 -18.24 6.19 15.71
N ASP A 134 -18.82 6.74 16.78
CA ASP A 134 -20.24 6.60 17.11
C ASP A 134 -21.22 7.41 16.26
N LYS A 135 -20.78 8.26 15.31
CA LYS A 135 -21.72 9.15 14.60
C LYS A 135 -21.57 9.32 13.09
N ASN A 136 -20.56 8.77 12.43
CA ASN A 136 -20.41 8.96 10.98
C ASN A 136 -19.83 7.71 10.30
N GLU A 137 -20.21 7.53 9.03
CA GLU A 137 -19.90 6.43 8.10
C GLU A 137 -18.40 6.04 7.95
N GLU A 138 -17.49 6.67 8.67
CA GLU A 138 -16.05 6.43 8.62
C GLU A 138 -15.55 5.58 9.80
N CYS A 139 -15.91 4.30 9.87
CA CYS A 139 -15.25 3.42 10.85
C CYS A 139 -13.75 3.35 10.54
N TYR A 140 -12.90 3.53 11.57
CA TYR A 140 -11.47 3.31 11.45
C TYR A 140 -11.16 1.93 10.81
N GLY A 141 -10.25 1.92 9.84
CA GLY A 141 -9.90 0.72 9.09
C GLY A 141 -10.83 0.38 7.91
N LYS A 142 -12.02 0.98 7.76
CA LYS A 142 -12.85 0.77 6.57
C LYS A 142 -12.20 1.45 5.35
N LEU A 143 -11.64 0.64 4.46
CA LEU A 143 -11.10 1.07 3.18
C LEU A 143 -12.20 0.93 2.12
N LYS A 144 -13.06 1.94 1.96
CA LYS A 144 -14.07 1.94 0.90
C LYS A 144 -13.40 1.90 -0.47
N LYS A 145 -13.64 0.85 -1.24
CA LYS A 145 -13.10 0.69 -2.60
C LYS A 145 -13.99 1.39 -3.62
N ASN A 146 -13.44 1.56 -4.82
CA ASN A 146 -14.17 2.19 -5.91
C ASN A 146 -15.35 1.27 -6.30
N PRO A 147 -16.61 1.72 -6.22
CA PRO A 147 -17.77 0.88 -6.53
C PRO A 147 -17.81 0.43 -8.00
N LYS A 148 -17.10 1.12 -8.89
CA LYS A 148 -16.96 0.74 -10.30
C LYS A 148 -16.07 -0.48 -10.50
N GLN A 149 -15.17 -0.77 -9.55
CA GLN A 149 -14.28 -1.92 -9.64
C GLN A 149 -14.99 -3.16 -9.09
N LYS A 150 -15.23 -4.13 -9.97
CA LYS A 150 -15.95 -5.36 -9.65
C LYS A 150 -14.97 -6.49 -9.37
N VAL A 151 -15.28 -7.32 -8.39
CA VAL A 151 -14.45 -8.46 -7.99
C VAL A 151 -15.29 -9.72 -8.01
N TRP A 152 -14.73 -10.79 -8.57
CA TRP A 152 -15.28 -12.12 -8.41
C TRP A 152 -14.25 -13.01 -7.72
N LEU A 153 -14.68 -13.66 -6.64
CA LEU A 153 -13.89 -14.69 -5.96
C LEU A 153 -14.34 -16.05 -6.50
N SER A 154 -13.46 -16.71 -7.26
CA SER A 154 -13.75 -18.05 -7.76
C SER A 154 -13.80 -19.02 -6.59
N GLY A 155 -14.97 -19.58 -6.31
CA GLY A 155 -15.14 -20.53 -5.21
C GLY A 155 -14.26 -21.76 -5.40
N MET A 156 -13.74 -22.31 -4.29
CA MET A 156 -13.04 -23.59 -4.33
C MET A 156 -13.99 -24.70 -4.81
N LYS A 157 -13.71 -25.30 -5.99
CA LYS A 157 -14.48 -26.43 -6.51
C LYS A 157 -14.07 -27.70 -5.75
N LEU A 158 -15.05 -28.34 -5.13
CA LEU A 158 -14.88 -29.54 -4.32
C LEU A 158 -14.72 -30.77 -5.22
N ALA A 159 -13.67 -31.55 -4.99
CA ALA A 159 -13.72 -32.99 -5.21
C ALA A 159 -14.05 -33.65 -3.86
N GLU A 160 -15.02 -34.57 -3.82
CA GLU A 160 -15.60 -35.15 -2.60
C GLU A 160 -14.57 -35.71 -1.59
N GLN A 161 -13.36 -36.06 -2.05
CA GLN A 161 -12.28 -36.62 -1.22
C GLN A 161 -11.35 -35.59 -0.56
N GLN A 162 -11.45 -34.29 -0.87
CA GLN A 162 -10.51 -33.27 -0.39
C GLN A 162 -10.93 -32.58 0.93
N HIS A 163 -12.10 -32.92 1.47
CA HIS A 163 -12.68 -32.27 2.66
C HIS A 163 -11.83 -32.44 3.94
N GLU A 164 -10.96 -33.44 4.01
CA GLU A 164 -10.18 -33.78 5.21
C GLU A 164 -8.71 -33.31 5.16
N GLU A 165 -8.24 -32.75 4.05
CA GLU A 165 -6.86 -32.29 3.96
C GLU A 165 -6.64 -30.93 4.66
N LEU A 166 -5.61 -30.83 5.50
CA LEU A 166 -5.16 -29.56 6.09
C LEU A 166 -4.88 -28.48 5.03
N SER A 167 -4.44 -28.91 3.84
CA SER A 167 -4.17 -28.05 2.70
C SER A 167 -5.44 -27.33 2.22
N PHE A 168 -6.56 -28.04 2.18
CA PHE A 168 -7.89 -27.55 1.85
C PHE A 168 -8.46 -26.67 2.97
N CYS A 169 -8.41 -27.11 4.22
CA CYS A 169 -8.88 -26.32 5.38
C CYS A 169 -8.20 -24.94 5.44
N ARG A 170 -6.89 -24.86 5.15
CA ARG A 170 -6.15 -23.59 5.08
C ARG A 170 -6.59 -22.70 3.94
N ALA A 171 -6.77 -23.25 2.74
CA ALA A 171 -7.25 -22.50 1.60
C ALA A 171 -8.67 -21.96 1.84
N LYS A 172 -9.56 -22.78 2.41
CA LYS A 172 -10.91 -22.38 2.85
C LYS A 172 -10.89 -21.27 3.91
N LEU A 173 -9.96 -21.34 4.87
CA LEU A 173 -9.77 -20.27 5.86
C LEU A 173 -9.38 -18.95 5.18
N VAL A 174 -8.43 -19.00 4.23
CA VAL A 174 -8.00 -17.82 3.47
C VAL A 174 -9.12 -17.26 2.61
N GLU A 175 -9.89 -18.11 1.93
CA GLU A 175 -11.09 -17.73 1.17
C GLU A 175 -12.10 -17.01 2.07
N ASN A 176 -12.42 -17.56 3.24
CA ASN A 176 -13.31 -16.94 4.22
C ASN A 176 -12.79 -15.60 4.74
N ILE A 177 -11.50 -15.49 5.04
CA ILE A 177 -10.87 -14.21 5.43
C ILE A 177 -10.99 -13.20 4.30
N LEU A 178 -10.73 -13.62 3.05
CA LEU A 178 -10.80 -12.76 1.90
C LEU A 178 -12.22 -12.24 1.67
N LEU A 179 -13.25 -13.10 1.79
CA LEU A 179 -14.66 -12.67 1.75
C LEU A 179 -14.95 -11.58 2.78
N ARG A 180 -14.55 -11.79 4.04
CA ARG A 180 -14.71 -10.79 5.11
C ARG A 180 -13.95 -9.50 4.81
N VAL A 181 -12.76 -9.58 4.24
CA VAL A 181 -11.97 -8.40 3.84
C VAL A 181 -12.64 -7.66 2.68
N LEU A 182 -13.21 -8.38 1.70
CA LEU A 182 -13.92 -7.80 0.57
C LEU A 182 -15.17 -7.04 1.05
N GLU A 183 -15.96 -7.68 1.92
CA GLU A 183 -17.13 -7.08 2.56
C GLU A 183 -16.77 -5.87 3.42
N TYR A 184 -15.80 -6.03 4.33
CA TYR A 184 -15.33 -4.96 5.21
C TYR A 184 -14.79 -3.74 4.43
N SER A 185 -14.18 -3.98 3.27
CA SER A 185 -13.66 -2.93 2.38
C SER A 185 -14.69 -2.45 1.33
N GLN A 186 -15.94 -2.91 1.41
CA GLN A 186 -17.04 -2.54 0.51
C GLN A 186 -16.71 -2.73 -0.97
N TRP A 187 -16.08 -3.85 -1.33
CA TRP A 187 -15.90 -4.21 -2.74
C TRP A 187 -17.25 -4.60 -3.37
N THR A 188 -17.43 -4.25 -4.64
CA THR A 188 -18.56 -4.75 -5.44
C THR A 188 -18.26 -6.20 -5.86
N VAL A 189 -18.69 -7.16 -5.03
CA VAL A 189 -18.55 -8.59 -5.34
C VAL A 189 -19.64 -8.99 -6.34
N VAL A 190 -19.26 -9.66 -7.43
CA VAL A 190 -20.16 -10.11 -8.49
C VAL A 190 -20.21 -11.64 -8.58
N THR A 191 -21.23 -12.17 -9.25
CA THR A 191 -21.42 -13.61 -9.42
C THR A 191 -20.52 -14.19 -10.51
N GLU A 192 -20.46 -15.53 -10.59
CA GLU A 192 -19.72 -16.24 -11.63
C GLU A 192 -20.29 -15.92 -13.02
N GLU A 193 -21.61 -15.82 -13.20
CA GLU A 193 -22.24 -15.49 -14.48
C GLU A 193 -21.76 -14.12 -15.00
N TYR A 194 -21.73 -13.11 -14.12
CA TYR A 194 -21.25 -11.77 -14.48
C TYR A 194 -19.76 -11.79 -14.88
N ALA A 195 -18.95 -12.58 -14.17
CA ALA A 195 -17.53 -12.76 -14.50
C ALA A 195 -17.34 -13.46 -15.85
N GLU A 196 -18.16 -14.45 -16.19
CA GLU A 196 -18.14 -15.10 -17.51
C GLU A 196 -18.58 -14.17 -18.64
N GLU A 197 -19.57 -13.30 -18.43
CA GLU A 197 -19.97 -12.29 -19.41
C GLU A 197 -18.88 -11.24 -19.64
N ALA A 198 -18.20 -10.81 -18.57
CA ALA A 198 -17.02 -9.94 -18.66
C ALA A 198 -15.87 -10.61 -19.42
N ARG A 199 -15.64 -11.92 -19.20
CA ARG A 199 -14.65 -12.71 -19.96
C ARG A 199 -14.95 -12.81 -21.44
N LYS A 200 -16.22 -12.89 -21.81
CA LYS A 200 -16.67 -12.86 -23.21
C LYS A 200 -16.55 -11.47 -23.84
N GLY A 201 -16.15 -10.45 -23.07
CA GLY A 201 -16.01 -9.07 -23.53
C GLY A 201 -17.34 -8.32 -23.66
N ASN A 202 -18.43 -8.91 -23.16
CA ASN A 202 -19.78 -8.36 -23.28
C ASN A 202 -20.07 -7.27 -22.24
N ILE A 203 -19.28 -7.24 -21.15
CA ILE A 203 -19.49 -6.36 -20.00
C ILE A 203 -18.15 -5.76 -19.55
N GLY A 204 -18.20 -4.76 -18.66
CA GLY A 204 -17.04 -4.09 -18.06
C GLY A 204 -16.10 -5.02 -17.27
N GLU A 205 -14.95 -4.47 -16.87
CA GLU A 205 -13.83 -5.20 -16.29
C GLU A 205 -14.12 -5.78 -14.89
N VAL A 206 -13.65 -7.00 -14.65
CA VAL A 206 -13.77 -7.72 -13.36
C VAL A 206 -12.40 -8.20 -12.93
N LEU A 207 -12.03 -7.97 -11.67
CA LEU A 207 -10.86 -8.56 -11.04
C LEU A 207 -11.22 -9.97 -10.54
N MET A 208 -10.60 -11.00 -11.13
CA MET A 208 -10.79 -12.38 -10.69
C MET A 208 -9.78 -12.71 -9.59
N LEU A 209 -10.28 -13.15 -8.43
CA LEU A 209 -9.50 -13.64 -7.30
C LEU A 209 -9.69 -15.14 -7.15
N ASN A 210 -8.59 -15.87 -6.96
CA ASN A 210 -8.63 -17.30 -6.69
C ASN A 210 -7.71 -17.64 -5.52
N VAL A 211 -8.14 -18.57 -4.65
CA VAL A 211 -7.34 -19.10 -3.55
C VAL A 211 -6.93 -20.53 -3.88
N ALA A 212 -5.63 -20.77 -3.93
CA ALA A 212 -5.09 -22.08 -4.24
C ALA A 212 -4.17 -22.59 -3.12
N SER A 213 -4.24 -23.88 -2.82
CA SER A 213 -3.23 -24.55 -1.98
C SER A 213 -1.91 -24.68 -2.76
N ALA A 214 -0.78 -24.34 -2.13
CA ALA A 214 0.55 -24.53 -2.71
C ALA A 214 0.93 -26.01 -2.87
N ALA A 215 0.25 -26.90 -2.14
CA ALA A 215 0.39 -28.36 -2.26
C ALA A 215 -0.51 -28.94 -3.36
N GLY A 216 -1.61 -28.24 -3.70
CA GLY A 216 -2.46 -28.61 -4.82
C GLY A 216 -1.73 -28.42 -6.15
N LYS A 217 -1.96 -29.32 -7.11
CA LYS A 217 -1.60 -29.03 -8.50
C LYS A 217 -2.33 -27.75 -8.87
N VAL A 218 -1.58 -26.71 -9.26
CA VAL A 218 -2.18 -25.52 -9.86
C VAL A 218 -2.90 -26.03 -11.10
N THR A 219 -4.22 -26.06 -11.09
CA THR A 219 -4.98 -26.03 -12.34
C THR A 219 -4.67 -24.68 -12.95
N VAL A 220 -3.55 -24.61 -13.66
CA VAL A 220 -3.27 -23.56 -14.60
C VAL A 220 -4.42 -23.70 -15.57
N ASN A 221 -5.42 -22.82 -15.48
CA ASN A 221 -6.36 -22.69 -16.58
C ASN A 221 -5.47 -22.41 -17.80
N PRO A 222 -5.42 -23.30 -18.80
CA PRO A 222 -4.39 -23.28 -19.85
C PRO A 222 -4.63 -22.18 -20.90
N PHE A 223 -5.32 -21.11 -20.51
CA PHE A 223 -5.71 -20.05 -21.42
C PHE A 223 -4.81 -18.86 -21.18
N VAL A 224 -3.87 -18.70 -22.11
CA VAL A 224 -3.18 -17.43 -22.38
C VAL A 224 -4.26 -16.45 -22.84
N ILE A 225 -4.85 -15.74 -21.88
CA ILE A 225 -5.85 -14.70 -22.13
C ILE A 225 -5.10 -13.42 -22.57
N PRO A 226 -5.58 -12.68 -23.59
CA PRO A 226 -4.98 -11.41 -23.97
C PRO A 226 -4.92 -10.45 -22.75
N PRO A 227 -3.78 -9.80 -22.47
CA PRO A 227 -3.56 -8.99 -21.27
C PRO A 227 -4.45 -7.74 -21.08
N SER A 228 -5.36 -7.46 -22.01
CA SER A 228 -5.90 -6.11 -22.20
C SER A 228 -7.15 -5.78 -21.38
N ARG A 229 -7.86 -6.76 -20.76
CA ARG A 229 -9.19 -6.48 -20.12
C ARG A 229 -9.54 -7.28 -18.86
N LEU A 230 -8.70 -8.20 -18.41
CA LEU A 230 -8.92 -8.95 -17.17
C LEU A 230 -7.68 -8.93 -16.30
N SER A 231 -7.81 -8.41 -15.10
CA SER A 231 -6.81 -8.56 -14.05
C SER A 231 -7.15 -9.82 -13.26
N TYR A 232 -6.18 -10.72 -13.10
CA TYR A 232 -6.31 -11.94 -12.31
C TYR A 232 -5.26 -11.94 -11.20
N ALA A 233 -5.67 -12.35 -10.00
CA ALA A 233 -4.75 -12.58 -8.89
C ALA A 233 -5.02 -13.95 -8.25
N THR A 234 -3.95 -14.74 -8.08
CA THR A 234 -3.98 -15.99 -7.31
C THR A 234 -3.33 -15.78 -5.96
N ILE A 235 -4.05 -16.07 -4.89
CA ILE A 235 -3.52 -16.10 -3.53
C ILE A 235 -3.16 -17.56 -3.22
N ARG A 236 -1.87 -17.85 -3.10
CA ARG A 236 -1.37 -19.19 -2.76
C ARG A 236 -1.19 -19.32 -1.26
N CYS A 237 -1.82 -20.32 -0.67
CA CYS A 237 -1.63 -20.67 0.74
C CYS A 237 -0.70 -21.89 0.86
N GLY A 238 0.39 -21.80 1.63
CA GLY A 238 1.20 -22.97 1.99
C GLY A 238 2.70 -22.89 1.76
N ILE A 239 3.35 -21.78 2.11
CA ILE A 239 4.79 -21.79 2.37
C ILE A 239 4.98 -21.73 3.87
N VAL A 240 5.37 -22.85 4.47
CA VAL A 240 5.90 -22.88 5.84
C VAL A 240 7.41 -22.82 5.69
N ILE A 241 8.01 -21.75 6.22
CA ILE A 241 9.44 -21.73 6.52
C ILE A 241 9.57 -22.48 7.84
N ASP A 242 10.30 -23.59 7.85
CA ASP A 242 10.66 -24.26 9.08
C ASP A 242 11.39 -23.24 9.99
N PRO A 243 10.85 -22.91 11.18
CA PRO A 243 11.43 -21.89 12.04
C PRO A 243 12.82 -22.27 12.58
N ILE A 244 13.19 -23.55 12.53
CA ILE A 244 14.48 -24.07 13.00
C ILE A 244 15.50 -24.05 11.86
N THR A 245 15.10 -24.45 10.65
CA THR A 245 16.05 -24.62 9.52
C THR A 245 16.03 -23.49 8.50
N GLY A 246 15.02 -22.61 8.52
CA GLY A 246 14.86 -21.51 7.57
C GLY A 246 14.58 -21.97 6.12
N LYS A 247 14.38 -23.27 5.88
CA LYS A 247 14.17 -23.84 4.55
C LYS A 247 12.68 -23.93 4.21
N LEU A 248 12.37 -23.78 2.92
CA LEU A 248 11.06 -24.10 2.36
C LEU A 248 10.80 -25.59 2.52
N THR A 249 9.78 -25.99 3.28
CA THR A 249 9.42 -27.40 3.44
C THR A 249 7.97 -27.63 3.05
N LYS A 250 7.74 -28.62 2.17
CA LYS A 250 6.41 -29.22 1.98
C LYS A 250 6.12 -30.08 3.20
N LEU A 251 5.08 -29.76 3.97
CA LEU A 251 4.61 -30.63 5.04
C LEU A 251 4.28 -32.01 4.44
N LYS A 252 5.08 -33.02 4.76
CA LYS A 252 4.75 -34.42 4.46
C LYS A 252 3.57 -34.78 5.36
N THR A 253 2.39 -34.89 4.80
CA THR A 253 1.23 -35.51 5.46
C THR A 253 1.39 -37.03 5.39
N THR A 254 2.30 -37.58 6.20
CA THR A 254 2.23 -38.99 6.58
C THR A 254 1.29 -39.10 7.77
N VAL A 255 0.18 -39.78 7.54
CA VAL A 255 -0.82 -40.18 8.53
C VAL A 255 -0.12 -40.88 9.70
N VAL A 256 -0.17 -40.28 10.89
CA VAL A 256 0.10 -40.92 12.18
C VAL A 256 -0.87 -40.31 13.20
N PRO A 257 -1.53 -41.12 14.05
CA PRO A 257 -2.71 -40.70 14.79
C PRO A 257 -2.41 -39.76 15.96
N MET A 258 -3.42 -38.94 16.30
CA MET A 258 -3.76 -38.32 17.59
C MET A 258 -2.66 -38.15 18.64
N ILE A 259 -2.55 -36.94 19.20
CA ILE A 259 -2.95 -36.69 20.61
C ILE A 259 -3.54 -35.27 20.69
N CYS A 260 -4.76 -35.16 21.21
CA CYS A 260 -5.41 -33.93 21.65
C CYS A 260 -4.80 -33.41 22.96
N VAL A 261 -4.48 -32.11 23.04
CA VAL A 261 -4.86 -31.19 24.13
C VAL A 261 -5.02 -29.80 23.55
#